data_AF-A0A8I0LDU3-F1
#
_entry.id   AF-A0A8I0LDU3-F1
#
_cell.length_a   1.000
_cell.length_b   1.000
_cell.length_c   1.000
_cell.angle_alpha   90.00
_cell.angle_beta   90.00
_cell.angle_gamma   90.00
#
_symmetry.space_group_name_H-M   'P 1'
#
loop_
_entity.id
_entity.type
_entity.pdbx_description
1 polymer ?
#
loop_
_entity_poly.entity_id
_entity_poly.type
_entity_poly.pdbx_seq_one_letter_code
_entity_poly.pdbx_strand_id
1 'polypeptide(L)' 'TMAVTGEITVQGKVKAVGGVPQKVEAACQAGLLRVLIPKENDAETLHIAGIEVQGIDEVHQALSAMLVHTKTEKKP' A
#
# COMPACT_ATOMS: atom_id res chain seq x y z
N THR A 1 4.46 8.49 -8.55
CA THR A 1 5.24 7.26 -8.27
C THR A 1 4.76 6.68 -6.94
N MET A 2 4.76 5.35 -6.80
CA MET A 2 4.15 4.65 -5.66
C MET A 2 4.99 3.44 -5.25
N ALA A 3 4.98 3.10 -3.96
CA ALA A 3 5.56 1.87 -3.43
C ALA A 3 4.49 0.95 -2.81
N VAL A 4 4.80 -0.34 -2.70
CA VAL A 4 3.94 -1.36 -2.10
C VAL A 4 4.79 -2.25 -1.21
N THR A 5 4.32 -2.55 0.00
CA THR A 5 4.98 -3.51 0.89
C THR A 5 3.96 -4.49 1.46
N GLY A 6 4.38 -5.72 1.69
CA GLY A 6 3.53 -6.81 2.17
C GLY A 6 3.99 -8.16 1.62
N GLU A 7 3.65 -9.23 2.32
CA GLU A 7 3.77 -10.58 1.79
C GLU A 7 2.50 -10.95 1.01
N ILE A 8 2.64 -11.67 -0.10
CA ILE A 8 1.50 -12.05 -0.94
C ILE A 8 1.31 -13.56 -0.86
N THR A 9 0.09 -14.00 -0.57
CA THR A 9 -0.27 -15.42 -0.65
C THR A 9 -0.66 -15.81 -2.08
N VAL A 10 -0.65 -17.11 -2.39
CA VAL A 10 -1.13 -17.61 -3.70
C VAL A 10 -2.60 -17.23 -3.98
N GLN A 11 -3.40 -17.03 -2.92
CA GLN A 11 -4.78 -16.56 -3.01
C GLN A 11 -4.90 -15.04 -3.23
N GLY A 12 -3.77 -14.32 -3.27
CA GLY A 12 -3.74 -12.88 -3.50
C GLY A 12 -3.97 -12.03 -2.25
N LYS A 13 -3.97 -12.62 -1.04
CA LYS A 13 -4.04 -11.86 0.22
C LYS A 13 -2.71 -11.17 0.50
N VAL A 14 -2.78 -9.95 1.00
CA VAL A 14 -1.62 -9.18 1.47
C VAL A 14 -1.51 -9.34 2.98
N LYS A 15 -0.35 -9.81 3.44
CA LYS A 15 -0.07 -10.12 4.84
C LYS A 15 0.90 -9.13 5.46
N ALA A 16 0.74 -8.97 6.78
CA ALA A 16 1.56 -8.10 7.60
C ALA A 16 3.06 -8.39 7.42
N VAL A 17 3.87 -7.34 7.43
CA VAL A 17 5.34 -7.46 7.42
C VAL A 17 5.95 -6.63 8.53
N GLY A 18 7.16 -7.01 8.95
CA GLY A 18 7.92 -6.23 9.91
C GLY A 18 8.50 -4.94 9.30
N GLY A 19 8.70 -3.94 10.16
CA GLY A 19 9.41 -2.70 9.85
C GLY A 19 8.69 -1.80 8.85
N VAL A 20 7.35 -1.76 8.88
CA VAL A 20 6.57 -0.89 7.99
C VAL A 20 6.84 0.60 8.19
N PRO A 21 6.95 1.13 9.43
CA PRO A 21 7.24 2.55 9.63
C PRO A 21 8.53 3.00 8.92
N GLN A 22 9.63 2.25 9.08
CA GLN A 22 10.92 2.57 8.45
C GLN A 22 10.84 2.50 6.92
N LYS A 23 10.06 1.56 6.36
CA LYS A 23 9.85 1.44 4.91
C LYS A 23 9.04 2.62 4.36
N VAL A 24 8.05 3.10 5.10
CA VAL A 24 7.24 4.27 4.71
C VAL A 24 8.09 5.55 4.81
N GLU A 25 8.91 5.70 5.85
CA GLU A 25 9.84 6.83 5.96
C GLU A 25 10.84 6.85 4.81
N ALA A 26 11.43 5.71 4.46
CA ALA A 26 12.34 5.60 3.32
C ALA A 26 11.65 5.97 2.00
N ALA A 27 10.39 5.56 1.82
CA ALA A 27 9.59 5.95 0.66
C ALA A 27 9.31 7.46 0.61
N CYS A 28 9.01 8.08 1.75
CA CYS A 28 8.84 9.53 1.86
C CYS A 28 10.14 10.27 1.52
N GLN A 29 11.28 9.81 2.05
CA GLN A 29 12.60 10.38 1.76
C GLN A 29 13.00 10.21 0.28
N ALA A 30 12.55 9.13 -0.37
CA ALA A 30 12.71 8.93 -1.81
C ALA A 30 11.78 9.80 -2.67
N GLY A 31 10.94 10.64 -2.06
CA GLY A 31 10.00 11.53 -2.76
C GLY A 31 8.81 10.80 -3.39
N LEU A 32 8.45 9.63 -2.87
CA LEU A 32 7.25 8.92 -3.32
C LEU A 32 6.00 9.59 -2.76
N LEU A 33 4.95 9.64 -3.56
CA LEU A 33 3.70 10.31 -3.18
C LEU A 33 2.78 9.40 -2.37
N ARG A 34 2.90 8.08 -2.56
CA ARG A 34 2.02 7.08 -1.95
C ARG A 34 2.74 5.78 -1.65
N VAL A 35 2.38 5.14 -0.54
CA VAL A 35 2.76 3.78 -0.16
C VAL A 35 1.52 2.96 0.15
N LEU A 36 1.44 1.76 -0.42
CA LEU A 36 0.45 0.75 -0.05
C LEU A 36 1.07 -0.22 0.97
N ILE A 37 0.36 -0.46 2.07
CA ILE A 37 0.79 -1.33 3.17
C ILE A 37 -0.25 -2.40 3.45
N PRO A 38 0.08 -3.51 4.13
CA PRO A 38 -0.92 -4.46 4.57
C PRO A 38 -1.88 -3.81 5.55
N LYS A 39 -3.18 -4.09 5.42
CA LYS A 39 -4.24 -3.59 6.32
C LYS A 39 -3.93 -3.87 7.79
N GLU A 40 -3.31 -5.03 8.07
CA GLU A 40 -2.90 -5.45 9.40
C GLU A 40 -1.84 -4.53 10.03
N ASN A 41 -1.02 -3.85 9.22
CA ASN A 41 0.01 -2.90 9.67
C ASN A 41 -0.48 -1.44 9.75
N ASP A 42 -1.73 -1.15 9.37
CA ASP A 42 -2.26 0.23 9.27
C ASP A 42 -2.17 0.98 10.61
N ALA A 43 -2.39 0.26 11.71
CA ALA A 43 -2.28 0.79 13.06
C ALA A 43 -0.84 1.15 13.47
N GLU A 44 0.18 0.54 12.86
CA GLU A 44 1.60 0.80 13.16
C GLU A 44 2.14 2.03 12.43
N THR A 45 1.51 2.43 11.33
CA THR A 45 1.98 3.48 10.43
C THR A 45 1.40 4.86 10.70
N LEU A 46 1.05 5.14 11.97
CA LEU A 46 0.46 6.41 12.42
C LEU A 46 1.11 7.63 11.75
N HIS A 47 0.46 8.11 10.68
CA HIS A 47 0.60 9.40 10.03
C HIS A 47 2.04 9.94 9.86
N ILE A 48 2.78 9.34 8.92
CA ILE A 48 4.03 9.95 8.42
C ILE A 48 3.67 11.11 7.49
N ALA A 49 3.94 12.34 7.93
CA ALA A 49 3.67 13.54 7.17
C ALA A 49 4.50 13.58 5.87
N GLY A 50 3.85 13.85 4.73
CA GLY A 50 4.51 14.00 3.43
C GLY A 50 4.34 12.84 2.47
N ILE A 51 3.70 11.73 2.88
CA ILE A 51 3.37 10.60 2.00
C ILE A 51 1.98 10.04 2.31
N GLU A 52 1.22 9.71 1.28
CA GLU A 52 -0.08 9.03 1.46
C GLU A 52 0.14 7.56 1.78
N VAL A 53 -0.37 7.10 2.92
CA VAL A 53 -0.34 5.68 3.30
C VAL A 53 -1.72 5.08 3.12
N GLN A 54 -1.81 3.96 2.42
CA GLN A 54 -3.07 3.26 2.17
C GLN A 54 -2.96 1.77 2.50
N GLY A 55 -3.78 1.30 3.43
CA GLY A 55 -3.90 -0.13 3.76
C GLY A 55 -4.65 -0.94 2.69
N ILE A 56 -4.11 -2.10 2.32
CA ILE A 56 -4.68 -3.07 1.38
C ILE A 56 -4.75 -4.48 2.00
N ASP A 57 -5.79 -5.22 1.64
CA ASP A 57 -6.02 -6.61 2.04
C ASP A 57 -5.69 -7.60 0.91
N GLU A 58 -5.72 -7.14 -0.35
CA GLU A 58 -5.53 -7.96 -1.53
C GLU A 58 -4.65 -7.30 -2.59
N VAL A 59 -3.86 -8.11 -3.30
CA VAL A 59 -2.91 -7.64 -4.31
C VAL A 59 -3.60 -6.93 -5.49
N HIS A 60 -4.85 -7.29 -5.79
CA HIS A 60 -5.62 -6.63 -6.85
C HIS A 60 -5.79 -5.13 -6.57
N GLN A 61 -5.90 -4.73 -5.31
CA GLN A 61 -6.04 -3.32 -4.92
C GLN A 61 -4.76 -2.53 -5.26
N ALA A 62 -3.59 -3.16 -5.10
CA ALA A 62 -2.32 -2.58 -5.50
C ALA A 62 -2.22 -2.42 -7.02
N LEU A 63 -2.61 -3.46 -7.77
CA LEU A 63 -2.60 -3.43 -9.22
C LEU A 63 -3.56 -2.37 -9.77
N SER A 64 -4.79 -2.29 -9.23
CA SER A 64 -5.76 -1.26 -9.60
C SER A 64 -5.28 0.15 -9.28
N ALA A 65 -4.56 0.34 -8.17
CA ALA A 65 -3.99 1.64 -7.82
C ALA A 65 -2.79 2.03 -8.70
N MET A 66 -2.05 1.04 -9.24
CA MET A 66 -0.87 1.26 -10.11
C MET A 66 -1.23 1.49 -11.58
N LEU A 67 -2.29 0.87 -12.09
CA LEU A 67 -2.63 0.89 -13.51
C LEU A 67 -3.52 2.10 -13.84
N VAL A 68 -3.02 2.98 -14.72
CA VAL A 68 -3.66 4.26 -15.09
C VAL A 68 -4.88 4.11 -16.02
N HIS A 69 -5.20 2.88 -16.45
CA HIS A 69 -6.37 2.57 -17.28
C HIS A 69 -7.02 1.25 -16.84
N THR A 70 -7.93 1.31 -15.88
CA THR A 70 -9.32 0.85 -16.05
C THR A 70 -10.10 1.36 -14.83
N LYS A 71 -11.00 2.29 -15.07
CA LYS A 71 -12.03 2.69 -14.13
C LYS A 71 -12.89 1.45 -13.89
N THR A 72 -12.66 0.73 -12.79
CA THR A 72 -13.65 -0.25 -12.32
C THR A 72 -14.84 0.56 -11.81
N GLU A 73 -15.85 0.69 -12.68
CA GLU A 73 -17.18 1.07 -12.26
C GLU A 73 -17.59 0.18 -11.09
N LYS A 74 -17.85 0.81 -9.93
CA LYS A 74 -18.69 0.20 -8.90
C LYS A 74 -20.03 -0.13 -9.57
N LYS A 75 -20.30 -1.42 -9.78
CA LYS A 75 -21.63 -1.89 -10.15
C LYS A 75 -22.55 -1.76 -8.92
N PRO A 76 -23.77 -1.22 -9.09
CA PRO A 76 -24.73 -0.97 -8.00
C PRO A 76 -25.19 -2.24 -7.28
#